data_AF-A0A0R3S4L3-F1
#
_entry.id   AF-A0A0R3S4L3-F1
#
_cell.length_a   1.000
_cell.length_b   1.000
_cell.length_c   1.000
_cell.angle_alpha   90.00
_cell.angle_beta   90.00
_cell.angle_gamma   90.00
#
_symmetry.space_group_name_H-M   'P 1'
#
loop_
_entity.id
_entity.type
_entity.pdbx_description
1 polymer ?
#
loop_
_entity_poly.entity_id
_entity_poly.type
_entity_poly.pdbx_seq_one_letter_code
_entity_poly.pdbx_strand_id
1 'polypeptide(L)'
;LQGDDDGRFFYLITVTALCTCVDLAPPNKPSSCPQLTNLCNDTLYYELMSKQCPKTCGYCSKNITPSVCQDEALPNAPSQCPDLFYLCNNPFYRNLMTQQCPKTCSRC
;
A
#
# COMPACT_ATOMS: atom_id res chain seq x y z
N LEU A 1 -15.89 -4.67 26.62
CA LEU A 1 -15.01 -4.11 27.66
C LEU A 1 -13.59 -4.22 27.15
N GLN A 2 -12.83 -3.16 27.41
CA GLN A 2 -11.49 -2.84 26.94
C GLN A 2 -10.40 -3.67 27.65
N GLY A 3 -9.32 -3.97 26.93
CA GLY A 3 -7.98 -4.19 27.50
C GLY A 3 -7.46 -5.63 27.33
N ASP A 4 -6.21 -5.78 26.91
CA ASP A 4 -5.47 -7.04 27.02
C ASP A 4 -4.14 -6.77 27.74
N ASP A 5 -3.96 -7.51 28.84
CA ASP A 5 -3.01 -7.30 29.95
C ASP A 5 -2.07 -8.52 30.14
N ASP A 6 -1.86 -9.36 29.13
CA ASP A 6 -1.07 -10.59 29.30
C ASP A 6 0.07 -10.70 28.29
N GLY A 7 1.25 -10.29 28.76
CA GLY A 7 2.52 -10.41 28.06
C GLY A 7 2.78 -11.82 27.52
N ARG A 8 3.18 -11.84 26.24
CA ARG A 8 3.75 -12.92 25.41
C ARG A 8 2.74 -13.70 24.55
N PHE A 9 2.59 -13.29 23.29
CA PHE A 9 2.11 -14.17 22.22
C PHE A 9 2.98 -14.05 20.95
N PHE A 10 3.56 -15.19 20.57
CA PHE A 10 4.03 -15.66 19.27
C PHE A 10 4.61 -14.62 18.28
N TYR A 11 5.90 -14.78 18.04
CA TYR A 11 6.68 -14.19 16.94
C TYR A 11 6.17 -14.68 15.58
N LEU A 12 5.03 -14.16 15.15
CA LEU A 12 4.61 -14.14 13.75
C LEU A 12 4.53 -12.66 13.39
N ILE A 13 5.67 -12.12 12.95
CA ILE A 13 5.72 -10.80 12.35
C ILE A 13 5.00 -10.90 11.00
N THR A 14 3.66 -10.92 11.02
CA THR A 14 2.92 -10.25 9.96
C THR A 14 3.11 -8.78 10.25
N VAL A 15 4.10 -8.15 9.60
CA VAL A 15 4.04 -6.70 9.40
C VAL A 15 2.84 -6.46 8.47
N THR A 16 1.62 -6.61 8.99
CA THR A 16 0.53 -5.79 8.50
C THR A 16 0.97 -4.39 8.85
N ALA A 17 1.67 -3.74 7.91
CA ALA A 17 1.74 -2.31 7.87
C ALA A 17 0.29 -1.86 7.73
N LEU A 18 -0.39 -1.77 8.87
CA LEU A 18 -1.62 -1.03 9.03
C LEU A 18 -1.20 0.40 8.73
N CYS A 19 -1.22 0.77 7.45
CA CYS A 19 -1.28 2.16 7.06
C CYS A 19 -2.58 2.67 7.68
N THR A 20 -2.49 3.11 8.93
CA THR A 20 -3.57 3.79 9.61
C THR A 20 -3.81 5.04 8.79
N CYS A 21 -4.88 5.01 8.01
CA CYS A 21 -5.18 6.12 7.11
C CYS A 21 -5.79 7.25 7.93
N VAL A 22 -4.91 8.06 8.49
CA VAL A 22 -5.21 9.16 9.39
C VAL A 22 -4.50 10.41 8.92
N ASP A 23 -5.15 11.55 9.12
CA ASP A 23 -4.54 12.85 8.88
C ASP A 23 -3.46 13.12 9.93
N LEU A 24 -2.27 13.47 9.47
CA LEU A 24 -1.13 13.80 10.31
C LEU A 24 -1.34 15.18 10.96
N ALA A 25 -1.03 15.27 12.24
CA ALA A 25 -1.13 16.49 13.01
C ALA A 25 0.19 16.75 13.77
N PRO A 26 0.56 18.02 14.00
CA PRO A 26 1.66 18.35 14.89
C PRO A 26 1.36 17.91 16.34
N PRO A 27 2.37 17.62 17.16
CA PRO A 27 2.16 17.32 18.57
C PRO A 27 1.45 18.49 19.27
N ASN A 28 0.41 18.19 20.04
CA ASN A 28 -0.43 19.15 20.78
C ASN A 28 -1.27 20.11 19.91
N LYS A 29 -1.49 19.81 18.62
CA LYS A 29 -2.36 20.61 17.75
C LYS A 29 -3.30 19.73 16.92
N PRO A 30 -4.53 20.19 16.60
CA PRO A 30 -5.39 19.49 15.65
C PRO A 30 -4.77 19.50 14.24
N SER A 31 -5.14 18.53 13.40
CA SER A 31 -4.69 18.51 12.01
C SER A 31 -5.26 19.72 11.26
N SER A 32 -4.41 20.36 10.45
CA SER A 32 -4.85 21.42 9.54
C SER A 32 -5.52 20.88 8.29
N CYS A 33 -5.51 19.56 8.09
CA CYS A 33 -6.06 18.89 6.92
C CYS A 33 -7.49 19.32 6.54
N PRO A 34 -8.45 19.48 7.49
CA PRO A 34 -9.81 19.94 7.17
C PRO A 34 -9.86 21.32 6.50
N GLN A 35 -8.83 22.16 6.71
CA GLN A 35 -8.72 23.49 6.11
C GLN A 35 -8.03 23.47 4.74
N LEU A 36 -7.50 22.33 4.31
CA LEU A 36 -6.68 22.15 3.12
C LEU A 36 -7.36 21.28 2.06
N THR A 37 -8.66 20.99 2.19
CA THR A 37 -9.43 20.15 1.26
C THR A 37 -9.36 20.63 -0.19
N ASN A 38 -9.27 21.94 -0.42
CA ASN A 38 -9.11 22.54 -1.74
C ASN A 38 -7.76 22.18 -2.41
N LEU A 39 -6.74 21.80 -1.64
CA LEU A 39 -5.44 21.38 -2.18
C LEU A 39 -5.43 19.90 -2.59
N CYS A 40 -6.45 19.11 -2.24
CA CYS A 40 -6.50 17.71 -2.63
C CYS A 40 -6.45 17.55 -4.15
N ASN A 41 -7.14 18.42 -4.91
CA ASN A 41 -7.19 18.36 -6.38
C ASN A 41 -6.05 19.11 -7.06
N ASP A 42 -5.15 19.76 -6.31
CA ASP A 42 -4.02 20.48 -6.86
C ASP A 42 -2.85 19.51 -7.11
N THR A 43 -2.40 19.42 -8.37
CA THR A 43 -1.33 18.50 -8.78
C THR A 43 0.00 18.78 -8.09
N LEU A 44 0.26 20.05 -7.72
CA LEU A 44 1.46 20.43 -6.99
C LEU A 44 1.44 19.92 -5.54
N TYR A 45 0.25 19.86 -4.93
CA TYR A 45 0.08 19.46 -3.53
C TYR A 45 -0.37 18.00 -3.38
N TYR A 46 -0.64 17.29 -4.47
CA TYR A 46 -1.11 15.90 -4.47
C TYR A 46 -0.24 14.98 -3.61
N GLU A 47 1.09 15.02 -3.76
CA GLU A 47 2.00 14.17 -2.99
C GLU A 47 1.97 14.51 -1.49
N LEU A 48 1.99 15.81 -1.16
CA LEU A 48 1.93 16.29 0.21
C LEU A 48 0.61 15.89 0.89
N MET A 49 -0.51 16.09 0.20
CA MET A 49 -1.85 15.76 0.68
C MET A 49 -2.05 14.25 0.79
N SER A 50 -1.43 13.45 -0.08
CA SER A 50 -1.41 11.98 0.02
C SER A 50 -0.70 11.47 1.26
N LYS A 51 0.35 12.16 1.71
CA LYS A 51 1.11 11.75 2.92
C LYS A 51 0.52 12.33 4.20
N GLN A 52 0.17 13.61 4.19
CA GLN A 52 -0.25 14.35 5.38
C GLN A 52 -1.74 14.26 5.66
N CYS A 53 -2.57 14.23 4.62
CA CYS A 53 -4.02 14.35 4.74
C CYS A 53 -4.78 13.27 3.94
N PRO A 54 -4.36 11.98 4.00
CA PRO A 54 -4.96 10.96 3.15
C PRO A 54 -6.42 10.71 3.50
N LYS A 55 -6.83 10.95 4.75
CA LYS A 55 -8.23 10.79 5.17
C LYS A 55 -9.08 11.95 4.73
N THR A 56 -8.60 13.18 4.91
CA THR A 56 -9.33 14.38 4.48
C THR A 56 -9.52 14.42 2.95
N CYS A 57 -8.52 14.00 2.18
CA CYS A 57 -8.64 13.96 0.72
C CYS A 57 -9.33 12.70 0.17
N GLY A 58 -9.73 11.76 1.02
CA GLY A 58 -10.32 10.49 0.58
C GLY A 58 -9.34 9.56 -0.15
N TYR A 59 -8.03 9.78 0.00
CA TYR A 59 -6.96 8.90 -0.48
C TYR A 59 -6.77 7.65 0.35
N CYS A 60 -7.57 7.48 1.40
CA CYS A 60 -7.78 6.21 2.06
C CYS A 60 -8.48 5.21 1.14
N SER A 61 -7.80 4.77 0.08
CA SER A 61 -8.16 3.56 -0.63
C SER A 61 -7.99 2.40 0.35
N LYS A 62 -9.13 1.77 0.68
CA LYS A 62 -9.20 0.52 1.44
C LYS A 62 -8.16 -0.45 0.90
N ASN A 63 -7.43 -1.11 1.81
CA ASN A 63 -6.38 -2.06 1.48
C ASN A 63 -5.19 -1.42 0.75
N ILE A 64 -4.28 -0.83 1.53
CA ILE A 64 -2.94 -1.42 1.48
C ILE A 64 -3.12 -2.83 2.07
N THR A 65 -3.63 -3.78 1.27
CA THR A 65 -3.20 -5.15 1.49
C THR A 65 -1.69 -5.02 1.53
N PRO A 66 -0.98 -5.48 2.58
CA PRO A 66 0.47 -5.65 2.46
C PRO A 66 0.65 -6.31 1.11
N SER A 67 1.31 -5.66 0.14
CA SER A 67 1.28 -6.06 -1.27
C SER A 67 1.49 -7.56 -1.26
N VAL A 68 0.42 -8.33 -1.45
CA VAL A 68 0.52 -9.76 -1.22
C VAL A 68 1.46 -10.15 -2.33
N CYS A 69 2.64 -10.62 -1.94
CA CYS A 69 3.67 -10.99 -2.89
C CYS A 69 3.16 -12.20 -3.65
N GLN A 70 2.36 -11.94 -4.68
CA GLN A 70 1.58 -12.90 -5.40
C GLN A 70 1.51 -12.44 -6.83
N ASP A 71 1.59 -13.43 -7.70
CA ASP A 71 1.44 -13.24 -9.11
C ASP A 71 -0.03 -13.06 -9.44
N GLU A 72 -0.32 -12.02 -10.22
CA GLU A 72 -1.64 -11.76 -10.77
C GLU A 72 -2.01 -12.86 -11.77
N ALA A 73 -3.27 -13.27 -11.72
CA ALA A 73 -3.84 -14.23 -12.65
C ALA A 73 -5.24 -13.79 -13.04
N LEU A 74 -5.64 -14.07 -14.28
CA LEU A 74 -7.00 -13.84 -14.72
C LEU A 74 -7.97 -14.68 -13.88
N PRO A 75 -9.19 -14.17 -13.60
CA PRO A 75 -10.22 -14.96 -12.94
C PRO A 75 -10.50 -16.22 -13.77
N ASN A 76 -10.33 -17.39 -13.16
CA ASN A 76 -10.48 -18.71 -13.79
C ASN A 76 -9.38 -19.13 -14.78
N ALA A 77 -8.20 -18.51 -14.74
CA ALA A 77 -7.02 -18.99 -15.47
C ALA A 77 -5.84 -19.23 -14.53
N PRO A 78 -4.96 -20.21 -14.81
CA PRO A 78 -3.70 -20.32 -14.12
C PRO A 78 -2.83 -19.08 -14.36
N SER A 79 -2.00 -18.70 -13.38
CA SER A 79 -1.04 -17.62 -13.58
C SER A 79 -0.08 -18.01 -14.70
N GLN A 80 0.08 -17.13 -15.68
CA GLN A 80 1.03 -17.29 -16.78
C GLN A 80 2.44 -16.83 -16.38
N CYS A 81 2.61 -16.30 -15.17
CA CYS A 81 3.89 -15.80 -14.71
C CYS A 81 5.04 -16.82 -14.79
N PRO A 82 4.87 -18.12 -14.44
CA PRO A 82 5.93 -19.13 -14.58
C PRO A 82 6.46 -19.26 -16.02
N ASP A 83 5.57 -19.21 -17.01
CA ASP A 83 5.94 -19.29 -18.43
C ASP A 83 6.65 -18.01 -18.92
N LEU A 84 6.40 -16.89 -18.26
CA LEU A 84 6.92 -15.57 -18.58
C LEU A 84 8.17 -15.20 -17.77
N PHE A 85 8.72 -16.09 -16.95
CA PHE A 85 9.87 -15.81 -16.06
C PHE A 85 11.07 -15.19 -16.79
N TYR A 86 11.34 -15.59 -18.04
CA TYR A 86 12.42 -15.03 -18.85
C TYR A 86 12.27 -13.51 -19.13
N LEU A 87 11.04 -12.98 -19.06
CA LEU A 87 10.76 -11.56 -19.24
C LEU A 87 11.10 -10.72 -18.02
N CYS A 88 11.36 -11.33 -16.85
CA CYS A 88 11.72 -10.59 -15.65
C CYS A 88 12.93 -9.68 -15.93
N ASN A 89 13.96 -10.16 -16.63
CA ASN A 89 15.18 -9.40 -16.93
C ASN A 89 15.10 -8.58 -18.22
N ASN A 90 14.01 -8.68 -18.99
CA ASN A 90 13.85 -7.92 -20.22
C ASN A 90 13.50 -6.46 -19.88
N PRO A 91 14.29 -5.46 -20.31
CA PRO A 91 14.10 -4.06 -19.91
C PRO A 91 12.73 -3.50 -20.31
N PHE A 92 12.14 -3.99 -21.40
CA PHE A 92 10.82 -3.55 -21.86
C PHE A 92 9.68 -4.11 -20.99
N TYR A 93 9.82 -5.35 -20.53
CA TYR A 93 8.79 -6.04 -19.76
C TYR A 93 9.04 -6.03 -18.26
N ARG A 94 10.20 -5.52 -17.82
CA ARG A 94 10.62 -5.50 -16.41
C ARG A 94 9.57 -4.85 -15.51
N ASN A 95 9.05 -3.68 -15.89
CA ASN A 95 8.04 -2.97 -15.10
C ASN A 95 6.69 -3.69 -15.06
N LEU A 96 6.28 -4.30 -16.18
CA LEU A 96 5.06 -5.09 -16.25
C LEU A 96 5.18 -6.34 -15.37
N MET A 97 6.30 -7.06 -15.46
CA MET A 97 6.57 -8.26 -14.68
C MET A 97 6.73 -7.96 -13.18
N THR A 98 7.26 -6.79 -12.80
CA THR A 98 7.29 -6.36 -11.38
C THR A 98 5.90 -6.08 -10.83
N GLN A 99 4.95 -5.63 -11.66
CA GLN A 99 3.58 -5.36 -11.21
C GLN A 99 2.71 -6.62 -11.22
N GLN A 100 2.77 -7.40 -12.30
CA GLN A 100 1.89 -8.55 -12.51
C GLN A 100 2.46 -9.85 -11.94
N CYS A 101 3.78 -9.99 -11.86
CA CYS A 101 4.45 -11.22 -11.47
C CYS A 101 5.56 -10.97 -10.42
N PRO A 102 5.31 -10.20 -9.34
CA PRO A 102 6.35 -9.83 -8.39
C PRO A 102 6.96 -11.04 -7.68
N LYS A 103 6.16 -12.10 -7.44
CA LYS A 103 6.62 -13.33 -6.79
C LYS A 103 7.47 -14.18 -7.74
N THR A 104 7.00 -14.39 -8.96
CA THR A 104 7.77 -15.15 -9.97
C THR A 104 9.10 -14.48 -10.29
N CYS A 105 9.16 -13.14 -10.32
CA CYS A 105 10.40 -12.41 -10.57
C CYS A 105 11.28 -12.17 -9.32
N SER A 106 10.88 -12.65 -8.15
CA SER A 106 11.56 -12.38 -6.86
C SER A 106 11.80 -10.88 -6.63
N ARG A 107 10.75 -10.08 -6.85
CA ARG A 107 10.75 -8.61 -6.69
C ARG A 107 9.89 -8.11 -5.55
N CYS A 108 9.44 -9.06 -4.73
CA CYS A 108 9.18 -8.84 -3.33
C CYS A 108 10.52 -9.05 -2.58
#